data_AF-A0A699T6L4-F1
#
_entry.id   AF-A0A699T6L4-F1
#
_cell.length_a   1.000
_cell.length_b   1.000
_cell.length_c   1.000
_cell.angle_alpha   90.00
_cell.angle_beta   90.00
_cell.angle_gamma   90.00
#
_symmetry.space_group_name_H-M   'P 1'
#
loop_
_entity.id
_entity.type
_entity.pdbx_description
1 polymer ?
#
loop_
_entity_poly.entity_id
_entity_poly.type
_entity_poly.pdbx_seq_one_letter_code
_entity_poly.pdbx_strand_id
1 'polypeptide(L)'
;VTTEEKAQKQNDVKARSMLLMALPNEHLLTFSQYKDVKTLFEATQARFGGNDATKKAQRTLLKQMYENFNAPSTESLDSIFNMLQKIVSQLAIMGENISQEDLNMQFLRSLPSEWNTHVVV
;
A
#
# COMPACT_ATOMS: atom_id res chain seq x y z
N VAL A 1 5.74 16.22 -39.79
CA VAL A 1 4.97 16.05 -38.54
C VAL A 1 3.54 15.75 -38.95
N THR A 2 3.08 14.53 -38.72
CA THR A 2 1.69 14.14 -39.04
C THR A 2 0.72 14.82 -38.07
N THR A 3 -0.56 14.93 -38.45
CA THR A 3 -1.64 15.46 -37.59
C THR A 3 -1.72 14.72 -36.26
N GLU A 4 -1.42 13.42 -36.28
CA GLU A 4 -1.40 12.52 -35.13
C GLU A 4 -0.23 12.81 -34.17
N GLU A 5 0.97 13.06 -34.69
CA GLU A 5 2.15 13.41 -33.87
C GLU A 5 1.94 14.73 -33.11
N LYS A 6 1.24 15.70 -33.73
CA LYS A 6 0.89 16.97 -33.09
C LYS A 6 -0.15 16.79 -31.99
N ALA A 7 -1.16 15.95 -32.21
CA ALA A 7 -2.18 15.63 -31.20
C ALA A 7 -1.56 14.91 -29.99
N GLN A 8 -0.66 13.96 -30.23
CA GLN A 8 0.03 13.24 -29.17
C GLN A 8 0.87 14.17 -28.27
N LYS A 9 1.62 15.09 -28.87
CA LYS A 9 2.40 16.10 -28.11
C LYS A 9 1.51 17.01 -27.26
N GLN A 10 0.34 17.40 -27.78
CA GLN A 10 -0.60 18.21 -27.01
C GLN A 10 -1.18 17.45 -25.81
N ASN A 11 -1.51 16.18 -26.00
CA ASN A 11 -1.99 15.31 -24.92
C ASN A 11 -0.92 15.09 -23.85
N ASP A 12 0.34 14.88 -24.24
CA ASP A 12 1.46 14.72 -23.32
C ASP A 12 1.63 15.97 -22.42
N VAL A 13 1.65 17.17 -23.02
CA VAL A 13 1.75 18.44 -22.28
C VAL A 13 0.60 18.61 -21.29
N LYS A 14 -0.63 18.28 -21.70
CA LYS A 14 -1.82 18.37 -20.84
C LYS A 14 -1.74 17.39 -19.67
N ALA A 15 -1.39 16.14 -19.95
CA ALA A 15 -1.28 15.10 -18.92
C ALA A 15 -0.15 15.41 -17.94
N ARG A 16 0.99 15.92 -18.42
CA ARG A 16 2.10 16.38 -17.58
C ARG A 16 1.68 17.51 -16.65
N SER A 17 0.94 18.50 -17.16
CA SER A 17 0.43 19.60 -16.32
C SER A 17 -0.52 19.09 -15.23
N MET A 18 -1.43 18.18 -15.58
CA MET A 18 -2.35 17.57 -14.61
C MET A 18 -1.61 16.77 -13.53
N LEU A 19 -0.62 15.96 -13.90
CA LEU A 19 0.19 15.22 -12.94
C LEU A 19 0.95 16.14 -11.98
N LEU A 20 1.58 17.20 -12.49
CA LEU A 20 2.28 18.17 -11.64
C LEU A 20 1.31 18.85 -10.66
N MET A 21 0.09 19.21 -11.08
CA MET A 21 -0.90 19.81 -10.18
C MET A 21 -1.40 18.86 -9.08
N ALA A 22 -1.30 17.54 -9.29
CA ALA A 22 -1.69 16.55 -8.29
C ALA A 22 -0.59 16.28 -7.24
N LEU A 23 0.63 16.79 -7.44
CA LEU A 23 1.76 16.56 -6.54
C LEU A 23 1.85 17.64 -5.45
N PRO A 24 2.32 17.29 -4.24
CA PRO A 24 2.64 18.27 -3.21
C PRO A 24 3.67 19.29 -3.68
N ASN A 25 3.46 20.57 -3.33
CA ASN A 25 4.31 21.69 -3.76
C ASN A 25 5.81 21.48 -3.50
N GLU A 26 6.14 20.84 -2.38
CA GLU A 26 7.52 20.53 -1.96
C GLU A 26 8.30 19.66 -2.95
N HIS A 27 7.61 18.90 -3.80
CA HIS A 27 8.23 17.99 -4.76
C HIS A 27 8.21 18.52 -6.20
N LEU A 28 7.50 19.63 -6.47
CA LEU A 28 7.29 20.14 -7.84
C LEU A 28 8.57 20.50 -8.57
N LEU A 29 9.54 21.10 -7.88
CA LEU A 29 10.82 21.46 -8.51
C LEU A 29 11.54 20.22 -9.04
N THR A 30 11.61 19.15 -8.25
CA THR A 30 12.24 17.88 -8.64
C THR A 30 11.48 17.17 -9.76
N PHE A 31 10.14 17.25 -9.80
CA PHE A 31 9.34 16.61 -10.84
C PHE A 31 9.21 17.44 -12.12
N SER A 32 9.39 18.76 -12.05
CA SER A 32 9.32 19.64 -13.23
C SER A 32 10.45 19.41 -14.25
N GLN A 33 11.55 18.76 -13.85
CA GLN A 33 12.65 18.43 -14.76
C GLN A 33 12.28 17.37 -15.81
N TYR A 34 11.29 16.52 -15.54
CA TYR A 34 10.84 15.48 -16.47
C TYR A 34 10.03 16.12 -17.58
N LYS A 35 10.45 15.91 -18.84
CA LYS A 35 9.83 16.55 -20.02
C LYS A 35 8.65 15.75 -20.57
N ASP A 36 8.71 14.43 -20.47
CA ASP A 36 7.71 13.50 -20.97
C ASP A 36 6.79 13.02 -19.85
N VAL A 37 5.49 12.88 -20.11
CA VAL A 37 4.52 12.41 -19.09
C VAL A 37 4.90 11.03 -18.55
N LYS A 38 5.47 10.17 -19.40
CA LYS A 38 5.86 8.81 -19.04
C LYS A 38 6.95 8.81 -17.97
N THR A 39 8.03 9.57 -18.18
CA THR A 39 9.17 9.61 -17.25
C THR A 39 8.79 10.32 -15.96
N LEU A 40 7.95 11.36 -16.03
CA LEU A 40 7.34 11.99 -14.86
C LEU A 40 6.55 10.96 -14.04
N PHE A 41 5.66 10.20 -14.68
CA PHE A 41 4.82 9.22 -14.02
C PHE A 41 5.63 8.07 -13.38
N GLU A 42 6.64 7.55 -14.08
CA GLU A 42 7.56 6.55 -13.55
C GLU A 42 8.34 7.06 -12.33
N ALA A 43 8.85 8.29 -12.38
CA ALA A 43 9.54 8.90 -11.25
C ALA A 43 8.59 9.12 -10.06
N THR A 44 7.35 9.56 -10.32
CA THR A 44 6.32 9.73 -9.28
C THR A 44 5.99 8.39 -8.64
N GLN A 45 5.80 7.34 -9.42
CA GLN A 45 5.60 5.98 -8.89
C GLN A 45 6.79 5.51 -8.06
N ALA A 46 8.03 5.70 -8.53
CA ALA A 46 9.22 5.30 -7.81
C ALA A 46 9.36 6.03 -6.46
N ARG A 47 9.02 7.32 -6.42
CA ARG A 47 9.14 8.16 -5.21
C ARG A 47 8.06 7.86 -4.18
N PHE A 48 6.79 7.77 -4.58
CA PHE A 48 5.66 7.67 -3.65
C PHE A 48 5.04 6.28 -3.57
N GLY A 49 4.99 5.56 -4.69
CA GLY A 49 4.45 4.20 -4.75
C GLY A 49 5.48 3.12 -4.39
N GLY A 50 6.77 3.48 -4.33
CA GLY A 50 7.87 2.53 -4.29
C GLY A 50 8.08 1.83 -5.64
N ASN A 51 9.33 1.44 -5.92
CA ASN A 51 9.62 0.57 -7.07
C ASN A 51 9.15 -0.87 -6.79
N ASP A 52 9.16 -1.73 -7.81
CA ASP A 52 8.70 -3.12 -7.69
C ASP A 52 9.46 -3.92 -6.62
N ALA A 53 10.76 -3.65 -6.44
CA ALA A 53 11.56 -4.32 -5.42
C ALA A 53 11.13 -3.90 -4.01
N THR A 54 10.88 -2.60 -3.78
CA THR A 54 10.38 -2.08 -2.49
C THR A 54 8.98 -2.62 -2.20
N LYS A 55 8.08 -2.63 -3.19
CA LYS A 55 6.73 -3.21 -3.04
C LYS A 55 6.79 -4.69 -2.68
N LYS A 56 7.68 -5.46 -3.34
CA LYS A 56 7.90 -6.88 -3.05
C LYS A 56 8.43 -7.08 -1.63
N ALA A 57 9.42 -6.30 -1.21
CA ALA A 57 9.98 -6.37 0.14
C ALA A 57 8.93 -6.02 1.21
N GLN A 58 8.15 -4.96 0.99
CA GLN A 58 7.07 -4.55 1.89
C GLN A 58 5.98 -5.62 2.00
N ARG A 59 5.59 -6.25 0.87
CA ARG A 59 4.65 -7.36 0.86
C ARG A 59 5.15 -8.54 1.69
N THR A 60 6.41 -8.95 1.52
CA THR A 60 7.02 -10.03 2.30
C THR A 60 7.01 -9.70 3.80
N LEU A 61 7.36 -8.46 4.17
CA LEU A 61 7.33 -8.01 5.55
C LEU A 61 5.91 -8.08 6.14
N LEU A 62 4.90 -7.62 5.41
CA LEU A 62 3.50 -7.68 5.86
C LEU A 62 3.01 -9.12 6.05
N LYS A 63 3.39 -10.04 5.17
CA LYS A 63 3.09 -11.47 5.34
C LYS A 63 3.73 -12.02 6.61
N GLN A 64 5.01 -11.71 6.84
CA GLN A 64 5.68 -12.11 8.08
C GLN A 64 5.05 -11.49 9.33
N MET A 65 4.63 -10.23 9.27
CA MET A 65 3.93 -9.58 10.37
C MET A 65 2.57 -10.21 10.65
N TYR A 66 1.84 -10.61 9.61
CA TYR A 66 0.58 -11.34 9.74
C TYR A 66 0.78 -12.72 10.36
N GLU A 67 1.67 -13.53 9.80
CA GLU A 67 1.96 -14.91 10.25
C GLU A 67 2.47 -14.95 11.69
N ASN A 68 3.34 -14.02 12.07
CA ASN A 68 3.93 -13.92 13.41
C ASN A 68 3.17 -12.96 14.33
N PHE A 69 1.96 -12.52 13.94
CA PHE A 69 1.18 -11.60 14.75
C PHE A 69 0.87 -12.22 16.11
N ASN A 70 1.25 -11.53 17.18
CA ASN A 70 0.94 -11.91 18.55
C ASN A 70 0.37 -10.70 19.28
N ALA A 71 -0.76 -10.89 19.94
CA ALA A 71 -1.45 -9.81 20.60
C ALA A 71 -0.69 -9.37 21.86
N PRO A 72 -0.52 -8.05 22.09
CA PRO A 72 -0.03 -7.56 23.36
C PRO A 72 -1.05 -7.89 24.46
N SER A 73 -0.59 -8.46 25.59
CA SER A 73 -1.46 -8.77 26.73
C SER A 73 -2.05 -7.54 27.43
N THR A 74 -1.55 -6.34 27.11
CA THR A 74 -2.01 -5.06 27.67
C THR A 74 -3.09 -4.36 26.84
N GLU A 75 -3.40 -4.87 25.64
CA GLU A 75 -4.35 -4.27 24.71
C GLU A 75 -5.73 -4.92 24.80
N SER A 76 -6.80 -4.18 24.46
CA SER A 76 -8.16 -4.73 24.37
C SER A 76 -8.34 -5.61 23.13
N LEU A 77 -9.34 -6.49 23.14
CA LEU A 77 -9.70 -7.30 21.96
C LEU A 77 -9.95 -6.44 20.72
N ASP A 78 -10.65 -5.33 20.85
CA ASP A 78 -10.91 -4.40 19.73
C ASP A 78 -9.60 -3.81 19.19
N SER A 79 -8.67 -3.45 20.08
CA SER A 79 -7.35 -2.92 19.69
C SER A 79 -6.55 -3.99 18.93
N ILE A 80 -6.51 -5.22 19.45
CA ILE A 80 -5.85 -6.37 18.82
C ILE A 80 -6.45 -6.66 17.44
N PHE A 81 -7.78 -6.70 17.35
CA PHE A 81 -8.47 -6.92 16.08
C PHE A 81 -8.16 -5.81 15.07
N ASN A 82 -8.20 -4.54 15.50
CA ASN A 82 -7.87 -3.40 14.64
C ASN A 82 -6.43 -3.45 14.13
N MET A 83 -5.47 -3.87 14.96
CA MET A 83 -4.08 -4.06 14.55
C MET A 83 -3.95 -5.15 13.48
N LEU A 84 -4.59 -6.30 13.67
CA LEU A 84 -4.58 -7.38 12.68
C LEU A 84 -5.29 -6.99 11.38
N GLN A 85 -6.46 -6.35 11.49
CA GLN A 85 -7.23 -5.83 10.37
C GLN A 85 -6.44 -4.81 9.55
N LYS A 86 -5.62 -3.98 10.19
CA LYS A 86 -4.73 -3.04 9.51
C LYS A 86 -3.71 -3.75 8.63
N ILE A 87 -3.11 -4.85 9.11
CA ILE A 87 -2.16 -5.66 8.33
C ILE A 87 -2.88 -6.29 7.12
N VAL A 88 -4.05 -6.89 7.35
CA VAL A 88 -4.85 -7.50 6.27
C VAL A 88 -5.28 -6.48 5.22
N SER A 89 -5.69 -5.28 5.64
CA SER A 89 -6.08 -4.20 4.72
C SER A 89 -4.91 -3.75 3.84
N GLN A 90 -3.69 -3.69 4.41
CA GLN A 90 -2.48 -3.37 3.64
C GLN A 90 -2.09 -4.48 2.67
N LEU A 91 -2.27 -5.75 3.04
CA LEU A 91 -2.06 -6.89 2.15
C LEU A 91 -3.06 -6.89 0.97
N ALA A 92 -4.33 -6.58 1.22
CA ALA A 92 -5.36 -6.48 0.18
C ALA A 92 -5.03 -5.40 -0.87
N ILE A 93 -4.53 -4.23 -0.43
CA ILE A 93 -4.05 -3.16 -1.34
C ILE A 93 -2.91 -3.66 -2.23
N MET A 94 -2.10 -4.60 -1.74
CA MET A 94 -1.01 -5.23 -2.51
C MET A 94 -1.45 -6.41 -3.36
N GLY A 95 -2.75 -6.73 -3.41
CA GLY A 95 -3.31 -7.84 -4.17
C GLY A 95 -3.26 -9.19 -3.46
N GLU A 96 -3.02 -9.21 -2.15
CA GLU A 96 -3.03 -10.42 -1.33
C GLU A 96 -4.31 -10.43 -0.48
N ASN A 97 -5.28 -11.27 -0.85
CA ASN A 97 -6.53 -11.39 -0.12
C ASN A 97 -6.45 -12.51 0.91
N ILE A 98 -6.75 -12.19 2.15
CA ILE A 98 -6.91 -13.16 3.25
C ILE A 98 -8.41 -13.40 3.42
N SER A 99 -8.82 -14.66 3.52
CA SER A 99 -10.22 -14.98 3.76
C SER A 99 -10.64 -14.55 5.16
N GLN A 100 -11.94 -14.33 5.39
CA GLN A 100 -12.44 -14.03 6.73
C GLN A 100 -12.16 -15.19 7.71
N GLU A 101 -12.20 -16.43 7.22
CA GLU A 101 -11.90 -17.63 8.01
C GLU A 101 -10.44 -17.63 8.47
N ASP A 102 -9.49 -17.40 7.57
CA ASP A 102 -8.06 -17.34 7.90
C ASP A 102 -7.76 -16.17 8.86
N LEU A 103 -8.38 -15.02 8.65
CA LEU A 103 -8.29 -13.88 9.56
C LEU A 103 -8.78 -14.23 10.97
N ASN A 104 -9.95 -14.86 11.07
CA ASN A 104 -10.52 -15.29 12.35
C ASN A 104 -9.59 -16.30 13.05
N MET A 105 -9.07 -17.28 12.31
CA MET A 105 -8.13 -18.26 12.84
C MET A 105 -6.84 -17.62 13.34
N GLN A 106 -6.29 -16.65 12.60
CA GLN A 106 -5.10 -15.93 13.02
C GLN A 106 -5.35 -15.07 14.26
N PHE A 107 -6.52 -14.41 14.31
CA PHE A 107 -6.93 -13.63 15.49
C PHE A 107 -6.96 -14.51 16.73
N LEU A 108 -7.69 -15.63 16.69
CA LEU A 108 -7.83 -16.56 17.82
C LEU A 108 -6.47 -17.12 18.26
N ARG A 109 -5.58 -17.48 17.32
CA ARG A 109 -4.23 -17.98 17.62
C ARG A 109 -3.32 -16.93 18.25
N SER A 110 -3.54 -15.66 17.93
CA SER A 110 -2.74 -14.55 18.43
C SER A 110 -3.16 -14.07 19.82
N LEU A 111 -4.30 -14.54 20.33
CA LEU A 111 -4.81 -14.05 21.61
C LEU A 111 -3.90 -14.48 22.78
N PRO A 112 -3.73 -13.60 23.79
CA PRO A 112 -3.01 -13.93 25.01
C PRO A 112 -3.72 -15.07 25.75
N SER A 113 -2.93 -15.86 26.50
CA SER A 113 -3.42 -17.02 27.26
C SER A 113 -4.57 -16.71 28.24
N GLU A 114 -4.64 -15.46 28.69
CA GLU A 114 -5.66 -14.88 29.55
C GLU A 114 -7.07 -14.99 28.93
N TRP A 115 -7.16 -15.02 27.60
CA TRP A 115 -8.42 -15.14 26.86
C TRP A 115 -8.81 -16.58 26.54
N ASN A 116 -7.91 -17.56 26.72
CA ASN A 116 -8.20 -18.98 26.45
C ASN A 116 -9.29 -19.55 27.36
N THR A 117 -9.52 -18.96 28.53
CA THR A 117 -10.57 -19.38 29.48
C THR A 117 -11.99 -18.95 29.09
N HIS A 118 -12.14 -18.04 28.13
CA HIS A 118 -13.43 -17.45 27.74
C HIS A 118 -13.84 -17.77 26.29
N VAL A 119 -12.97 -18.40 25.51
CA VAL A 119 -13.24 -18.84 24.14
C VAL A 119 -13.43 -20.35 24.16
N VAL A 120 -14.68 -20.82 24.14
CA VAL A 120 -14.98 -22.23 23.90
C VAL A 120 -14.84 -22.48 22.40
N VAL A 121 -13.86 -23.32 22.03
CA VAL A 121 -13.63 -23.80 20.65
C VAL A 121 -14.69 -24.82 20.27
#